data_AF-D7MLE9-F1
#
_entry.id   AF-D7MLE9-F1
#
_cell.length_a   1.000
_cell.length_b   1.000
_cell.length_c   1.000
_cell.angle_alpha   90.00
_cell.angle_beta   90.00
_cell.angle_gamma   90.00
#
_symmetry.space_group_name_H-M   'P 1'
#
loop_
_entity.id
_entity.type
_entity.pdbx_description
1 polymer ?
#
loop_
_entity_poly.entity_id
_entity_poly.type
_entity_poly.pdbx_seq_one_letter_code
_entity_poly.pdbx_strand_id
1 'polypeptide(L)'
;MYDECNGYRDRFMDLTGTVVDRGIQHLDVFMNSCKRYNFMRENIYKSKTLVSLSLYNVELKNPEFVVSLPCLKIMHLCNVCYGEDGPLDVEKLISGCPVLEDLKLVRLFNILSQDVLLFLRVSSQTMESLRLYFAIDNTGGTDFSVEINAPRLKYMTCYESLFDRIMVKNLSSLFTIDINTKYNVVYGSLLAPEYLRNRDIISDFLTGISSVRHMTICYSTLKV
;
A
#
# COMPACT_ATOMS: atom_id res chain seq x y z
N MET A 1 19.71 7.37 27.55
CA MET A 1 19.55 7.26 26.08
C MET A 1 18.31 6.47 25.63
N TYR A 2 17.81 5.45 26.36
CA TYR A 2 16.55 4.77 26.01
C TYR A 2 15.28 5.55 26.41
N ASP A 3 15.31 6.29 27.52
CA ASP A 3 14.14 7.02 28.04
C ASP A 3 13.78 8.29 27.25
N GLU A 4 14.77 9.04 26.78
CA GLU A 4 14.55 10.32 26.09
C GLU A 4 13.83 10.14 24.75
N CYS A 5 14.15 9.08 23.99
CA CYS A 5 13.50 8.80 22.72
C CYS A 5 12.02 8.45 22.86
N ASN A 6 11.62 7.80 23.97
CA ASN A 6 10.21 7.47 24.22
C ASN A 6 9.39 8.72 24.56
N GLY A 7 9.95 9.66 25.33
CA GLY A 7 9.26 10.90 25.70
C GLY A 7 8.92 11.81 24.51
N TYR A 8 9.81 11.92 23.52
CA TYR A 8 9.54 12.68 22.29
C TYR A 8 8.48 12.00 21.42
N ARG A 9 8.48 10.65 21.36
CA ARG A 9 7.45 9.88 20.65
C ARG A 9 6.09 10.14 21.27
N ASP A 10 5.92 9.92 22.57
CA ASP A 10 4.62 9.99 23.23
C ASP A 10 4.00 11.40 23.08
N ARG A 11 4.82 12.45 23.18
CA ARG A 11 4.42 13.83 22.88
C ARG A 11 3.99 14.04 21.43
N PHE A 12 4.70 13.44 20.48
CA PHE A 12 4.31 13.49 19.07
C PHE A 12 2.97 12.77 18.84
N MET A 13 2.71 11.68 19.57
CA MET A 13 1.43 10.97 19.54
C MET A 13 0.30 11.84 20.12
N ASP A 14 0.57 12.50 21.24
CA ASP A 14 -0.37 13.42 21.89
C ASP A 14 -0.73 14.58 20.97
N LEU A 15 0.27 15.17 20.33
CA LEU A 15 0.06 16.24 19.37
C LEU A 15 -0.78 15.76 18.18
N THR A 16 -0.43 14.60 17.61
CA THR A 16 -1.17 14.01 16.48
C THR A 16 -2.62 13.73 16.85
N GLY A 17 -2.87 13.16 18.03
CA GLY A 17 -4.24 12.95 18.52
C GLY A 17 -4.98 14.28 18.70
N THR A 18 -4.34 15.27 19.32
CA THR A 18 -4.94 16.58 19.59
C THR A 18 -5.32 17.31 18.30
N VAL A 19 -4.51 17.25 17.24
CA VAL A 19 -4.86 17.90 15.97
C VAL A 19 -6.04 17.21 15.28
N VAL A 20 -6.16 15.88 15.42
CA VAL A 20 -7.31 15.12 14.92
C VAL A 20 -8.58 15.51 15.67
N ASP A 21 -8.53 15.61 17.00
CA ASP A 21 -9.67 16.01 17.82
C ASP A 21 -10.12 17.46 17.54
N ARG A 22 -9.19 18.31 17.08
CA ARG A 22 -9.48 19.68 16.61
C ARG A 22 -10.09 19.75 15.21
N GLY A 23 -10.33 18.61 14.56
CA GLY A 23 -11.01 18.55 13.28
C GLY A 23 -10.13 18.84 12.07
N ILE A 24 -8.82 18.52 12.15
CA ILE A 24 -7.93 18.63 10.99
C ILE A 24 -8.48 17.84 9.79
N GLN A 25 -8.29 18.38 8.59
CA GLN A 25 -8.75 17.75 7.35
C GLN A 25 -7.63 17.06 6.58
N HIS A 26 -6.41 17.59 6.66
CA HIS A 26 -5.24 17.06 5.95
C HIS A 26 -4.14 16.79 6.96
N LEU A 27 -3.73 15.54 7.09
CA LEU A 27 -2.76 15.12 8.09
C LEU A 27 -1.69 14.24 7.44
N ASP A 28 -0.45 14.72 7.48
CA ASP A 28 0.73 13.96 7.11
C ASP A 28 1.54 13.66 8.35
N VAL A 29 1.83 12.38 8.58
CA VAL A 29 2.54 11.91 9.76
C VAL A 29 3.76 11.12 9.34
N PHE A 30 4.94 11.64 9.70
CA PHE A 30 6.23 11.07 9.31
C PHE A 30 7.07 10.80 10.54
N MET A 31 7.56 9.56 10.67
CA MET A 31 8.54 9.18 11.68
C MET A 31 9.90 8.85 11.07
N ASN A 32 10.95 9.42 11.68
CA ASN A 32 12.34 9.20 11.24
C ASN A 32 13.09 8.12 12.06
N SER A 33 12.43 7.50 13.07
CA SER A 33 13.13 6.62 14.02
C SER A 33 13.16 5.15 13.59
N CYS A 34 14.34 4.51 13.73
CA CYS A 34 14.58 3.11 13.40
C CYS A 34 13.91 2.09 14.35
N LYS A 35 13.33 2.53 15.45
CA LYS A 35 12.62 1.67 16.42
C LYS A 35 11.12 1.96 16.32
N ARG A 36 10.42 1.06 15.64
CA ARG A 36 9.04 1.18 15.18
C ARG A 36 8.13 0.51 16.18
N TYR A 37 7.41 1.30 16.97
CA TYR A 37 6.49 0.78 17.97
C TYR A 37 5.19 1.60 17.95
N ASN A 38 4.07 0.89 17.81
CA ASN A 38 2.71 1.22 18.24
C ASN A 38 2.31 2.69 18.04
N PHE A 39 2.20 3.10 16.78
CA PHE A 39 1.98 4.49 16.45
C PHE A 39 0.50 4.88 16.43
N MET A 40 -0.44 4.04 16.01
CA MET A 40 -1.73 4.62 15.64
C MET A 40 -2.69 4.83 16.84
N ARG A 41 -3.08 6.09 17.09
CA ARG A 41 -4.14 6.45 18.04
C ARG A 41 -5.52 6.14 17.49
N GLU A 42 -6.41 5.72 18.38
CA GLU A 42 -7.78 5.32 18.02
C GLU A 42 -8.59 6.44 17.35
N ASN A 43 -8.33 7.70 17.71
CA ASN A 43 -9.10 8.83 17.19
C ASN A 43 -8.83 9.11 15.71
N ILE A 44 -7.65 8.75 15.18
CA ILE A 44 -7.39 8.83 13.74
C ILE A 44 -8.38 7.96 12.98
N TYR A 45 -8.57 6.70 13.42
CA TYR A 45 -9.49 5.74 12.80
C TYR A 45 -10.99 6.10 12.91
N LYS A 46 -11.34 7.12 13.69
CA LYS A 46 -12.72 7.58 13.92
C LYS A 46 -12.95 9.03 13.49
N SER A 47 -11.96 9.65 12.84
CA SER A 47 -12.05 11.06 12.47
C SER A 47 -13.14 11.28 11.42
N LYS A 48 -14.05 12.20 11.73
CA LYS A 48 -15.12 12.64 10.82
C LYS A 48 -14.71 13.81 9.93
N THR A 49 -13.48 14.31 10.09
CA THR A 49 -13.01 15.52 9.40
C THR A 49 -11.88 15.24 8.43
N LEU A 50 -11.10 14.17 8.65
CA LEU A 50 -9.99 13.82 7.77
C LEU A 50 -10.48 13.57 6.33
N VAL A 51 -9.94 14.35 5.41
CA VAL A 51 -10.11 14.26 3.96
C VAL A 51 -8.87 13.63 3.31
N SER A 52 -7.68 13.90 3.86
CA SER A 52 -6.42 13.33 3.41
C SER A 52 -5.58 12.88 4.59
N LEU A 53 -5.02 11.67 4.48
CA LEU A 53 -4.18 11.05 5.48
C LEU A 53 -2.95 10.42 4.82
N SER A 54 -1.76 10.86 5.21
CA SER A 54 -0.51 10.20 4.83
C SER A 54 0.25 9.71 6.06
N LEU A 55 0.61 8.43 6.08
CA LEU A 55 1.36 7.80 7.17
C LEU A 55 2.66 7.22 6.62
N TYR A 56 3.79 7.64 7.19
CA TYR A 56 5.12 7.25 6.77
C TYR A 56 5.94 6.73 7.94
N ASN A 57 6.40 5.48 7.84
CA ASN A 57 7.17 4.77 8.87
C ASN A 57 6.44 4.68 10.21
N VAL A 58 5.12 4.47 10.13
CA VAL A 58 4.17 4.50 11.23
C VAL A 58 3.49 3.14 11.29
N GLU A 59 3.60 2.42 12.40
CA GLU A 59 2.94 1.11 12.55
C GLU A 59 1.41 1.27 12.68
N LEU A 60 0.67 0.71 11.72
CA LEU A 60 -0.76 0.45 11.87
C LEU A 60 -0.94 -0.68 12.87
N LYS A 61 -1.98 -0.58 13.69
CA LYS A 61 -2.41 -1.68 14.55
C LYS A 61 -3.86 -1.99 14.23
N ASN A 62 -4.18 -3.27 14.21
CA ASN A 62 -5.55 -3.74 14.15
C ASN A 62 -6.41 -3.12 15.26
N PRO A 63 -7.39 -2.25 14.95
CA PRO A 63 -8.30 -1.79 15.98
C PRO A 63 -9.31 -2.89 16.32
N GLU A 64 -9.60 -3.06 17.62
CA GLU A 64 -10.70 -3.92 18.10
C GLU A 64 -12.09 -3.29 17.84
N PHE A 65 -12.13 -2.14 17.18
CA PHE A 65 -13.33 -1.41 16.84
C PHE A 65 -13.45 -1.20 15.32
N VAL A 66 -14.66 -0.86 14.87
CA VAL A 66 -14.91 -0.55 13.47
C VAL A 66 -14.28 0.79 13.10
N VAL A 67 -13.40 0.79 12.11
CA VAL A 67 -12.82 2.01 11.52
C VAL A 67 -13.92 2.81 10.80
N SER A 68 -13.95 4.12 11.01
CA SER A 68 -14.89 5.02 10.34
C SER A 68 -14.23 6.36 10.01
N LEU A 69 -13.95 6.54 8.73
CA LEU A 69 -13.30 7.71 8.13
C LEU A 69 -14.20 8.25 7.01
N PRO A 70 -15.39 8.80 7.34
CA PRO A 70 -16.46 9.06 6.38
C PRO A 70 -16.13 10.14 5.34
N CYS A 71 -15.11 10.97 5.59
CA CYS A 71 -14.71 12.07 4.69
C CYS A 71 -13.39 11.79 3.96
N LEU A 72 -12.72 10.66 4.23
CA LEU A 72 -11.38 10.42 3.73
C LEU A 72 -11.40 10.03 2.26
N LYS A 73 -10.82 10.91 1.43
CA LYS A 73 -10.71 10.77 -0.03
C LYS A 73 -9.34 10.31 -0.48
N ILE A 74 -8.29 10.71 0.23
CA ILE A 74 -6.89 10.44 -0.15
C ILE A 74 -6.18 9.74 0.99
N MET A 75 -5.62 8.57 0.71
CA MET A 75 -4.86 7.80 1.68
C MET A 75 -3.50 7.38 1.11
N HIS A 76 -2.43 7.77 1.80
CA HIS A 76 -1.07 7.39 1.44
C HIS A 76 -0.41 6.63 2.60
N LEU A 77 0.01 5.40 2.36
CA LEU A 77 0.63 4.53 3.36
C LEU A 77 2.03 4.13 2.90
N CYS A 78 3.03 4.38 3.72
CA CYS A 78 4.42 4.02 3.44
C CYS A 78 5.10 3.34 4.62
N ASN A 79 5.52 2.07 4.45
CA ASN A 79 6.22 1.30 5.48
C ASN A 79 5.47 1.30 6.83
N VAL A 80 4.22 0.82 6.78
CA VAL A 80 3.26 0.91 7.89
C VAL A 80 2.82 -0.43 8.48
N CYS A 81 3.14 -1.55 7.82
CA CYS A 81 2.76 -2.89 8.27
C CYS A 81 3.97 -3.63 8.83
N TYR A 82 3.83 -4.15 10.05
CA TYR A 82 4.85 -4.94 10.72
C TYR A 82 4.23 -6.26 11.20
N GLY A 83 4.85 -7.37 10.84
CA GLY A 83 4.29 -8.69 11.12
C GLY A 83 3.22 -9.15 10.12
N GLU A 84 2.70 -10.36 10.36
CA GLU A 84 1.83 -11.09 9.44
C GLU A 84 0.40 -10.51 9.37
N ASP A 85 -0.05 -9.81 10.42
CA ASP A 85 -1.37 -9.16 10.48
C ASP A 85 -1.48 -7.88 9.65
N GLY A 86 -0.34 -7.40 9.13
CA GLY A 86 -0.25 -6.16 8.35
C GLY A 86 -1.29 -6.00 7.24
N PRO A 87 -1.58 -7.02 6.41
CA PRO A 87 -2.58 -6.91 5.37
C PRO A 87 -3.98 -6.65 5.93
N LEU A 88 -4.37 -7.37 7.00
CA LEU A 88 -5.67 -7.23 7.64
C LEU A 88 -5.89 -5.81 8.19
N ASP A 89 -4.85 -5.18 8.70
CA ASP A 89 -4.90 -3.81 9.23
C ASP A 89 -5.18 -2.79 8.13
N VAL A 90 -4.53 -2.96 6.98
CA VAL A 90 -4.76 -2.13 5.79
C VAL A 90 -6.15 -2.37 5.21
N GLU A 91 -6.60 -3.63 5.13
CA GLU A 91 -7.94 -3.99 4.65
C GLU A 91 -9.04 -3.32 5.49
N LYS A 92 -8.93 -3.41 6.82
CA LYS A 92 -9.87 -2.77 7.74
C LYS A 92 -9.87 -1.26 7.57
N LEU A 93 -8.68 -0.65 7.47
CA LEU A 93 -8.56 0.79 7.26
C LEU A 93 -9.24 1.25 5.96
N ILE A 94 -9.01 0.55 4.84
CA ILE A 94 -9.66 0.85 3.55
C ILE A 94 -11.18 0.68 3.64
N SER A 95 -11.66 -0.39 4.27
CA SER A 95 -13.10 -0.66 4.39
C SER A 95 -13.86 0.40 5.20
N GLY A 96 -13.17 1.09 6.13
CA GLY A 96 -13.72 2.20 6.90
C GLY A 96 -13.80 3.53 6.15
N CYS A 97 -13.37 3.60 4.89
CA CYS A 97 -13.30 4.82 4.08
C CYS A 97 -14.28 4.78 2.90
N PRO A 98 -15.57 5.10 3.11
CA PRO A 98 -16.62 4.93 2.09
C PRO A 98 -16.53 5.89 0.90
N VAL A 99 -15.70 6.93 0.98
CA VAL A 99 -15.52 7.96 -0.07
C VAL A 99 -14.07 8.02 -0.58
N LEU A 100 -13.29 6.95 -0.37
CA LEU A 100 -11.89 6.89 -0.79
C LEU A 100 -11.78 6.96 -2.32
N GLU A 101 -11.10 7.98 -2.83
CA GLU A 101 -10.92 8.28 -4.26
C GLU A 101 -9.49 7.91 -4.73
N ASP A 102 -8.48 8.14 -3.88
CA ASP A 102 -7.07 7.90 -4.19
C ASP A 102 -6.36 7.12 -3.07
N LEU A 103 -5.74 5.99 -3.44
CA LEU A 103 -4.95 5.16 -2.55
C LEU A 103 -3.52 4.98 -3.09
N LYS A 104 -2.53 5.31 -2.26
CA LYS A 104 -1.11 5.05 -2.53
C LYS A 104 -0.51 4.15 -1.45
N LEU A 105 0.00 3.00 -1.86
CA LEU A 105 0.65 2.01 -1.00
C LEU A 105 2.11 1.91 -1.38
N VAL A 106 3.02 2.15 -0.45
CA VAL A 106 4.47 2.17 -0.68
C VAL A 106 5.17 1.28 0.33
N ARG A 107 5.85 0.23 -0.13
CA ARG A 107 6.69 -0.63 0.72
C ARG A 107 5.94 -1.03 2.00
N LEU A 108 4.71 -1.51 1.86
CA LEU A 108 3.79 -1.67 3.00
C LEU A 108 4.37 -2.56 4.08
N PHE A 109 4.89 -3.71 3.68
CA PHE A 109 5.31 -4.79 4.56
C PHE A 109 6.81 -4.73 4.79
N ASN A 110 7.19 -4.80 6.07
CA ASN A 110 8.56 -4.98 6.51
C ASN A 110 8.66 -6.36 7.17
N ILE A 111 8.72 -7.42 6.37
CA ILE A 111 8.76 -8.79 6.89
C ILE A 111 10.22 -9.21 6.99
N LEU A 112 10.59 -9.74 8.15
CA LEU A 112 11.93 -10.28 8.42
C LEU A 112 12.02 -11.78 8.12
N SER A 113 10.90 -12.43 7.79
CA SER A 113 10.78 -13.87 7.54
C SER A 113 10.25 -14.15 6.12
N GLN A 114 11.00 -14.96 5.37
CA GLN A 114 10.71 -15.30 3.97
C GLN A 114 9.61 -16.38 3.80
N ASP A 115 9.08 -16.93 4.89
CA ASP A 115 8.24 -18.13 4.85
C ASP A 115 6.72 -17.85 4.77
N VAL A 116 6.28 -16.58 4.76
CA VAL A 116 4.85 -16.23 4.81
C VAL A 116 4.43 -15.42 3.59
N LEU A 117 3.57 -16.03 2.78
CA LEU A 117 2.85 -15.38 1.69
C LEU A 117 1.81 -14.43 2.28
N LEU A 118 2.00 -13.11 2.12
CA LEU A 118 0.98 -12.15 2.51
C LEU A 118 -0.06 -11.99 1.39
N PHE A 119 -1.31 -11.79 1.78
CA PHE A 119 -2.40 -11.54 0.84
C PHE A 119 -3.12 -10.27 1.23
N LEU A 120 -3.14 -9.28 0.34
CA LEU A 120 -3.82 -8.00 0.55
C LEU A 120 -5.04 -7.87 -0.37
N ARG A 121 -6.22 -7.67 0.20
CA ARG A 121 -7.43 -7.36 -0.56
C ARG A 121 -7.75 -5.86 -0.56
N VAL A 122 -7.56 -5.22 -1.70
CA VAL A 122 -7.95 -3.83 -1.92
C VAL A 122 -9.35 -3.78 -2.52
N SER A 123 -10.35 -3.42 -1.71
CA SER A 123 -11.75 -3.32 -2.17
C SER A 123 -12.31 -1.93 -1.88
N SER A 124 -12.77 -1.22 -2.93
CA SER A 124 -13.43 0.08 -2.79
C SER A 124 -14.38 0.36 -3.95
N GLN A 125 -15.57 0.86 -3.64
CA GLN A 125 -16.60 1.20 -4.63
C GLN A 125 -16.44 2.61 -5.20
N THR A 126 -15.57 3.44 -4.61
CA THR A 126 -15.40 4.86 -4.95
C THR A 126 -14.02 5.20 -5.51
N MET A 127 -13.05 4.31 -5.32
CA MET A 127 -11.66 4.55 -5.70
C MET A 127 -11.51 4.75 -7.20
N GLU A 128 -10.83 5.83 -7.59
CA GLU A 128 -10.52 6.18 -8.98
C GLU A 128 -9.03 6.02 -9.30
N SER A 129 -8.16 6.08 -8.29
CA SER A 129 -6.70 6.04 -8.43
C SER A 129 -6.08 5.08 -7.42
N LEU A 130 -5.27 4.14 -7.92
CA LEU A 130 -4.51 3.18 -7.11
C LEU A 130 -3.05 3.18 -7.54
N ARG A 131 -2.15 3.43 -6.59
CA ARG A 131 -0.70 3.37 -6.82
C ARG A 131 -0.05 2.39 -5.86
N LEU A 132 0.63 1.40 -6.41
CA LEU A 132 1.36 0.36 -5.69
C LEU A 132 2.85 0.52 -5.97
N TYR A 133 3.64 0.78 -4.92
CA TYR A 133 5.10 0.83 -4.98
C TYR A 133 5.64 -0.24 -4.03
N PHE A 134 6.38 -1.18 -4.57
CA PHE A 134 6.90 -2.31 -3.79
C PHE A 134 8.32 -2.02 -3.31
N ALA A 135 8.77 -2.72 -2.27
CA ALA A 135 10.14 -2.63 -1.80
C ALA A 135 11.00 -3.64 -2.55
N ILE A 136 12.20 -3.25 -2.94
CA ILE A 136 13.25 -4.18 -3.35
C ILE A 136 13.97 -4.58 -2.06
N ASP A 137 13.76 -5.79 -1.57
CA ASP A 137 14.71 -6.36 -0.63
C ASP A 137 15.91 -6.89 -1.45
N ASN A 138 17.13 -6.58 -1.02
CA ASN A 138 18.34 -7.12 -1.66
C ASN A 138 18.48 -8.65 -1.46
N THR A 139 17.49 -9.29 -0.83
CA THR A 139 17.42 -10.71 -0.50
C THR A 139 16.44 -11.49 -1.39
N GLY A 140 15.76 -10.83 -2.34
CA GLY A 140 15.00 -11.48 -3.41
C GLY A 140 13.64 -12.05 -3.00
N GLY A 141 13.01 -11.55 -1.94
CA GLY A 141 11.73 -12.02 -1.46
C GLY A 141 10.85 -10.91 -0.90
N THR A 142 9.86 -10.47 -1.69
CA THR A 142 8.60 -10.01 -1.13
C THR A 142 7.45 -10.76 -1.79
N ASP A 143 7.14 -11.90 -1.20
CA ASP A 143 6.11 -12.82 -1.62
C ASP A 143 4.76 -12.33 -1.07
N PHE A 144 4.16 -11.32 -1.70
CA PHE A 144 2.78 -10.97 -1.40
C PHE A 144 1.91 -10.81 -2.64
N SER A 145 0.71 -11.34 -2.52
CA SER A 145 -0.33 -11.30 -3.52
C SER A 145 -1.31 -10.17 -3.21
N VAL A 146 -1.80 -9.49 -4.23
CA VAL A 146 -2.82 -8.44 -4.08
C VAL A 146 -4.04 -8.78 -4.92
N GLU A 147 -5.21 -8.72 -4.30
CA GLU A 147 -6.50 -8.79 -4.97
C GLU A 147 -7.14 -7.40 -5.00
N ILE A 148 -7.48 -6.91 -6.19
CA ILE A 148 -8.07 -5.59 -6.38
C ILE A 148 -9.50 -5.75 -6.88
N ASN A 149 -10.45 -5.17 -6.13
CA ASN A 149 -11.86 -5.10 -6.48
C ASN A 149 -12.34 -3.65 -6.41
N ALA A 150 -12.25 -2.93 -7.52
CA ALA A 150 -12.53 -1.50 -7.58
C ALA A 150 -13.23 -1.10 -8.89
N PRO A 151 -14.58 -1.15 -8.97
CA PRO A 151 -15.32 -0.93 -10.22
C PRO A 151 -15.22 0.48 -10.80
N ARG A 152 -14.85 1.47 -9.98
CA ARG A 152 -14.63 2.87 -10.42
C ARG A 152 -13.18 3.23 -10.66
N LEU A 153 -12.26 2.28 -10.52
CA LEU A 153 -10.84 2.53 -10.71
C LEU A 153 -10.59 2.95 -12.16
N LYS A 154 -9.98 4.13 -12.35
CA LYS A 154 -9.65 4.70 -13.68
C LYS A 154 -8.16 4.67 -13.94
N TYR A 155 -7.36 4.91 -12.89
CA TYR A 155 -5.91 5.03 -12.97
C TYR A 155 -5.27 4.02 -12.04
N MET A 156 -4.40 3.18 -12.60
CA MET A 156 -3.63 2.23 -11.82
C MET A 156 -2.14 2.38 -12.15
N THR A 157 -1.32 2.24 -11.13
CA THR A 157 0.12 2.31 -11.29
C THR A 157 0.80 1.28 -10.42
N CYS A 158 1.72 0.51 -11.00
CA CYS A 158 2.52 -0.49 -10.33
C CYS A 158 4.01 -0.21 -10.60
N TYR A 159 4.76 0.11 -9.56
CA TYR A 159 6.20 0.39 -9.63
C TYR A 159 7.01 -0.63 -8.81
N GLU A 160 8.15 -1.06 -9.38
CA GLU A 160 9.18 -1.88 -8.72
C GLU A 160 8.65 -3.25 -8.27
N SER A 161 7.80 -3.85 -9.11
CA SER A 161 6.94 -4.97 -8.69
C SER A 161 7.62 -6.35 -8.69
N LEU A 162 7.97 -6.82 -7.50
CA LEU A 162 8.13 -8.23 -7.18
C LEU A 162 6.85 -8.67 -6.46
N PHE A 163 5.84 -9.13 -7.20
CA PHE A 163 4.65 -9.76 -6.62
C PHE A 163 4.65 -11.23 -7.01
N ASP A 164 4.03 -12.09 -6.20
CA ASP A 164 3.69 -13.45 -6.62
C ASP A 164 2.44 -13.48 -7.49
N ARG A 165 1.51 -12.55 -7.24
CA ARG A 165 0.25 -12.48 -7.98
C ARG A 165 -0.43 -11.14 -7.83
N ILE A 166 -0.89 -10.58 -8.95
CA ILE A 166 -1.94 -9.55 -8.94
C ILE A 166 -3.23 -10.17 -9.50
N MET A 167 -4.25 -10.21 -8.67
CA MET A 167 -5.59 -10.65 -9.05
C MET A 167 -6.49 -9.44 -9.20
N VAL A 168 -7.09 -9.29 -10.37
CA VAL A 168 -8.01 -8.19 -10.66
C VAL A 168 -9.44 -8.69 -10.78
N LYS A 169 -10.36 -8.01 -10.10
CA LYS A 169 -11.80 -8.24 -10.17
C LYS A 169 -12.48 -6.90 -10.41
N ASN A 170 -13.48 -6.90 -11.28
CA ASN A 170 -14.33 -5.73 -11.54
C ASN A 170 -13.53 -4.45 -11.81
N LEU A 171 -12.63 -4.44 -12.80
CA LEU A 171 -11.90 -3.24 -13.23
C LEU A 171 -12.50 -2.63 -14.50
N SER A 172 -13.83 -2.62 -14.59
CA SER A 172 -14.57 -2.21 -15.80
C SER A 172 -14.32 -0.76 -16.22
N SER A 173 -14.00 0.13 -15.26
CA SER A 173 -13.71 1.55 -15.52
C SER A 173 -12.24 1.86 -15.77
N LEU A 174 -11.35 0.86 -15.72
CA LEU A 174 -9.90 1.09 -15.78
C LEU A 174 -9.55 1.67 -17.14
N PHE A 175 -9.03 2.89 -17.12
CA PHE A 175 -8.73 3.67 -18.32
C PHE A 175 -7.24 3.68 -18.62
N THR A 176 -6.42 3.94 -17.60
CA THR A 176 -4.96 4.01 -17.70
C THR A 176 -4.31 3.06 -16.72
N ILE A 177 -3.29 2.36 -17.22
CA ILE A 177 -2.35 1.65 -16.38
C ILE A 177 -0.90 1.99 -16.75
N ASP A 178 -0.08 2.23 -15.72
CA ASP A 178 1.37 2.37 -15.81
C ASP A 178 2.05 1.23 -15.03
N ILE A 179 2.83 0.40 -15.74
CA ILE A 179 3.59 -0.73 -15.16
C ILE A 179 5.08 -0.48 -15.39
N ASN A 180 5.83 -0.39 -14.29
CA ASN A 180 7.28 -0.22 -14.31
C ASN A 180 7.95 -1.21 -13.34
N THR A 181 8.68 -2.17 -13.88
CA THR A 181 9.55 -3.03 -13.08
C THR A 181 10.96 -2.45 -13.08
N LYS A 182 11.60 -2.28 -11.92
CA LYS A 182 13.06 -2.03 -11.86
C LYS A 182 13.72 -3.30 -11.37
N TYR A 183 14.41 -3.98 -12.28
CA TYR A 183 15.43 -4.95 -11.90
C TYR A 183 16.80 -4.29 -11.97
N ASN A 184 17.54 -4.33 -10.86
CA ASN A 184 18.98 -4.16 -10.93
C ASN A 184 19.54 -5.39 -11.62
N VAL A 185 19.82 -5.28 -12.92
CA VAL A 185 20.53 -6.29 -13.69
C VAL A 185 21.95 -6.41 -13.13
N VAL A 186 22.13 -7.27 -12.12
CA VAL A 186 23.43 -7.90 -11.93
C VAL A 186 23.54 -8.92 -13.06
N TYR A 187 24.29 -8.51 -14.08
CA TYR A 187 24.66 -9.24 -15.30
C TYR A 187 24.39 -10.76 -15.30
N GLY A 188 23.55 -11.23 -16.24
CA GLY A 188 23.87 -12.49 -16.92
C GLY A 188 22.82 -13.58 -17.11
N SER A 189 21.53 -13.42 -16.80
CA SER A 189 20.57 -14.47 -17.19
C SER A 189 19.15 -13.96 -17.43
N LEU A 190 18.72 -13.95 -18.70
CA LEU A 190 17.31 -13.81 -19.12
C LEU A 190 16.45 -15.04 -18.77
N LEU A 191 17.06 -16.07 -18.18
CA LEU A 191 16.45 -17.35 -17.83
C LEU A 191 16.44 -17.60 -16.30
N ALA A 192 16.78 -16.60 -15.48
CA ALA A 192 16.65 -16.77 -14.04
C ALA A 192 15.16 -16.97 -13.67
N PRO A 193 14.82 -17.88 -12.74
CA PRO A 193 13.43 -18.27 -12.42
C PRO A 193 12.50 -17.09 -12.09
N GLU A 194 13.06 -16.02 -11.52
CA GLU A 194 12.35 -14.78 -11.17
C GLU A 194 11.84 -14.01 -12.42
N TYR A 195 12.54 -14.09 -13.55
CA TYR A 195 12.12 -13.44 -14.80
C TYR A 195 10.88 -14.08 -15.41
N LEU A 196 10.84 -15.42 -15.44
CA LEU A 196 9.69 -16.17 -15.97
C LEU A 196 8.45 -15.93 -15.11
N ARG A 197 8.62 -15.92 -13.77
CA ARG A 197 7.54 -15.63 -12.82
C ARG A 197 6.88 -14.27 -13.10
N ASN A 198 7.65 -13.20 -13.27
CA ASN A 198 7.11 -11.86 -13.53
C ASN A 198 6.36 -11.76 -14.86
N ARG A 199 6.84 -12.43 -15.90
CA ARG A 199 6.18 -12.45 -17.22
C ARG A 199 4.80 -13.09 -17.13
N ASP A 200 4.69 -14.24 -16.48
CA ASP A 200 3.43 -14.98 -16.37
C ASP A 200 2.41 -14.18 -15.56
N ILE A 201 2.84 -13.50 -14.50
CA ILE A 201 1.91 -12.70 -13.69
C ILE A 201 1.46 -11.43 -14.42
N ILE A 202 2.35 -10.76 -15.17
CA ILE A 202 1.93 -9.64 -16.03
C ILE A 202 0.96 -10.15 -17.10
N SER A 203 1.23 -11.31 -17.71
CA SER A 203 0.34 -11.92 -18.69
C SER A 203 -1.05 -12.21 -18.09
N ASP A 204 -1.11 -12.88 -16.94
CA ASP A 204 -2.36 -13.17 -16.22
C ASP A 204 -3.10 -11.89 -15.86
N PHE A 205 -2.39 -10.89 -15.35
CA PHE A 205 -2.95 -9.58 -15.04
C PHE A 205 -3.54 -8.91 -16.28
N LEU A 206 -2.82 -8.90 -17.41
CA LEU A 206 -3.27 -8.36 -18.69
C LEU A 206 -4.53 -9.06 -19.21
N THR A 207 -4.66 -10.38 -19.02
CA THR A 207 -5.90 -11.09 -19.38
C THR A 207 -7.12 -10.60 -18.59
N GLY A 208 -6.91 -10.13 -17.36
CA GLY A 208 -7.95 -9.62 -16.47
C GLY A 208 -8.38 -8.16 -16.72
N ILE A 209 -7.70 -7.42 -17.60
CA ILE A 209 -7.94 -5.97 -17.83
C ILE A 209 -8.30 -5.62 -19.29
N SER A 210 -9.13 -6.44 -19.93
CA SER A 210 -9.52 -6.28 -21.34
C SER A 210 -10.25 -4.97 -21.68
N SER A 211 -10.75 -4.22 -20.69
CA SER A 211 -11.44 -2.93 -20.86
C SER A 211 -10.51 -1.72 -20.99
N VAL A 212 -9.20 -1.88 -20.76
CA VAL A 212 -8.24 -0.77 -20.72
C VAL A 212 -8.01 -0.15 -22.09
N ARG A 213 -8.10 1.18 -22.17
CA ARG A 213 -7.94 1.94 -23.44
C ARG A 213 -6.58 2.58 -23.60
N HIS A 214 -5.93 2.93 -22.49
CA HIS A 214 -4.61 3.55 -22.49
C HIS A 214 -3.69 2.76 -21.59
N MET A 215 -2.57 2.31 -22.14
CA MET A 215 -1.61 1.48 -21.41
C MET A 215 -0.21 2.02 -21.68
N THR A 216 0.50 2.32 -20.61
CA THR A 216 1.93 2.64 -20.66
C THR A 216 2.68 1.49 -20.00
N ILE A 217 3.55 0.83 -20.77
CA ILE A 217 4.48 -0.18 -20.26
C ILE A 217 5.88 0.41 -20.44
N CYS A 218 6.61 0.58 -19.34
CA CYS A 218 7.97 1.14 -19.40
C CYS A 218 9.01 0.06 -19.78
N TYR A 219 10.07 0.47 -20.49
CA TYR A 219 11.05 -0.38 -21.17
C TYR A 219 11.88 -1.31 -20.25
N SER A 220 11.99 -1.02 -18.95
CA SER A 220 12.60 -1.97 -17.99
C SER A 220 11.77 -3.25 -17.79
N THR A 221 10.52 -3.26 -18.25
CA THR A 221 9.58 -4.40 -18.24
C THR A 221 9.73 -5.34 -19.44
N LEU A 222 10.47 -4.97 -20.50
CA LEU A 222 10.42 -5.65 -21.82
C LEU A 222 11.78 -6.10 -22.39
N LYS A 223 12.84 -6.21 -21.57
CA LYS A 223 13.99 -7.03 -21.99
C LYS A 223 13.63 -8.51 -21.82
N VAL A 224 13.00 -9.01 -22.88
CA VAL A 224 12.78 -10.43 -23.23
C VAL A 224 14.07 -11.22 -23.18
#